data_AF-A0A0K2RNL9-F1
#
_entry.id   AF-A0A0K2RNL9-F1
#
_cell.length_a   1.000
_cell.length_b   1.000
_cell.length_c   1.000
_cell.angle_alpha   90.00
_cell.angle_beta   90.00
_cell.angle_gamma   90.00
#
_symmetry.space_group_name_H-M   'P 1'
#
loop_
_entity.id
_entity.type
_entity.pdbx_description
1 polymer ?
#
loop_
_entity_poly.entity_id
_entity_poly.type
_entity_poly.pdbx_seq_one_letter_code
_entity_poly.pdbx_strand_id
1 'polypeptide(L)'
;MVFLAALPYFLAMGSDLRDCGHRFSDIFRIYGFNLVLLPVNLAGVLKSLQQALTGDKIPFVRTPKVKDRTAAPALYVLAPYLIVAFSLLTVWRNWQLGNWGNAAFAAFNAIMAAGAIRAYIGLANSGVDLYLGVLNWLYVEPKKPKALPPAIIPKTPEQVDWESLLYHGDRRLNRDLRGKNDRRKRAGSV
;
A
#
# COMPACT_ATOMS: atom_id res chain seq x y z
N MET A 1 -0.25 -20.97 -27.46
CA MET A 1 1.21 -20.80 -27.24
C MET A 1 1.54 -20.14 -25.90
N VAL A 2 0.94 -19.02 -25.50
CA VAL A 2 1.31 -18.29 -24.27
C VAL A 2 1.17 -19.13 -22.98
N PHE A 3 0.14 -19.97 -22.86
CA PHE A 3 -0.06 -20.85 -21.69
C PHE A 3 1.07 -21.87 -21.48
N LEU A 4 1.56 -22.45 -22.58
CA LEU A 4 2.64 -23.44 -22.53
C LEU A 4 3.95 -22.80 -22.07
N ALA A 5 4.15 -21.50 -22.35
CA ALA A 5 5.32 -20.78 -21.91
C ALA A 5 5.34 -20.53 -20.39
N ALA A 6 4.17 -20.38 -19.76
CA ALA A 6 4.07 -20.16 -18.31
C ALA A 6 4.10 -21.47 -17.50
N LEU A 7 3.82 -22.61 -18.13
CA LEU A 7 3.68 -23.90 -17.45
C LEU A 7 4.95 -24.33 -16.68
N PRO A 8 6.18 -24.19 -17.22
CA PRO A 8 7.40 -24.52 -16.48
C PRO A 8 7.55 -23.70 -15.19
N TYR A 9 7.17 -22.43 -15.22
CA TYR A 9 7.20 -21.55 -14.05
C TYR A 9 6.23 -22.03 -12.97
N PHE A 10 5.00 -22.38 -13.34
CA PHE A 10 4.03 -22.92 -12.38
C PHE A 10 4.45 -24.27 -11.80
N LEU A 11 5.05 -25.15 -12.61
CA LEU A 11 5.56 -26.43 -12.14
C LEU A 11 6.74 -26.26 -11.18
N ALA A 12 7.71 -25.42 -11.53
CA ALA A 12 8.88 -25.16 -10.68
C ALA A 12 8.49 -24.55 -9.33
N MET A 13 7.67 -23.49 -9.35
CA MET A 13 7.19 -22.85 -8.12
C MET A 13 6.30 -23.77 -7.29
N GLY A 14 5.48 -24.61 -7.93
CA GLY A 14 4.65 -25.58 -7.23
C GLY A 14 5.48 -26.71 -6.59
N SER A 15 6.58 -27.13 -7.23
CA SER A 15 7.55 -28.07 -6.66
C SER A 15 8.22 -27.46 -5.44
N ASP A 16 8.74 -26.24 -5.56
CA ASP A 16 9.40 -25.53 -4.46
C ASP A 16 8.47 -25.35 -3.25
N LEU A 17 7.19 -25.03 -3.48
CA LEU A 17 6.18 -25.00 -2.42
C LEU A 17 6.01 -26.35 -1.72
N ARG A 18 6.02 -27.45 -2.48
CA ARG A 18 5.89 -28.80 -1.93
C ARG A 18 7.12 -29.18 -1.12
N ASP A 19 8.30 -28.81 -1.59
CA ASP A 19 9.58 -29.02 -0.89
C ASP A 19 9.62 -28.22 0.42
N CYS A 20 8.98 -27.05 0.46
CA CYS A 20 8.77 -26.25 1.67
C CYS A 20 7.64 -26.77 2.59
N GLY A 21 6.96 -27.87 2.24
CA GLY A 21 5.87 -28.45 3.04
C GLY A 21 4.46 -27.87 2.79
N HIS A 22 4.30 -27.01 1.78
CA HIS A 22 2.99 -26.50 1.34
C HIS A 22 2.33 -27.42 0.30
N ARG A 23 1.06 -27.16 -0.01
CA ARG A 23 0.36 -27.92 -1.06
C ARG A 23 0.74 -27.35 -2.42
N PHE A 24 0.95 -28.20 -3.41
CA PHE A 24 1.17 -27.77 -4.80
C PHE A 24 0.04 -26.85 -5.30
N SER A 25 -1.20 -27.07 -4.86
CA SER A 25 -2.35 -26.24 -5.22
C SER A 25 -2.33 -24.83 -4.62
N ASP A 26 -1.48 -24.54 -3.63
CA ASP A 26 -1.33 -23.19 -3.08
C ASP A 26 -0.75 -22.21 -4.11
N ILE A 27 -0.13 -22.70 -5.18
CA ILE A 27 0.31 -21.86 -6.29
C ILE A 27 -0.82 -21.05 -6.92
N PHE A 28 -2.00 -21.65 -7.03
CA PHE A 28 -3.17 -20.95 -7.56
C PHE A 28 -3.56 -19.81 -6.62
N ARG A 29 -3.58 -20.05 -5.31
CA ARG A 29 -3.88 -19.00 -4.33
C ARG A 29 -2.89 -17.83 -4.41
N ILE A 30 -1.60 -18.14 -4.55
CA ILE A 30 -0.55 -17.13 -4.72
C ILE A 30 -0.73 -16.36 -6.02
N TYR A 31 -1.06 -17.05 -7.12
CA TYR A 31 -1.36 -16.42 -8.40
C TYR A 31 -2.55 -15.46 -8.31
N GLY A 32 -3.66 -15.91 -7.71
CA GLY A 32 -4.85 -15.08 -7.49
C GLY A 32 -4.54 -13.88 -6.59
N PHE A 33 -3.75 -14.07 -5.54
CA PHE A 33 -3.27 -12.98 -4.69
C PHE A 33 -2.43 -11.97 -5.47
N ASN A 34 -1.53 -12.44 -6.34
CA ASN A 34 -0.70 -11.57 -7.19
C ASN A 34 -1.57 -10.72 -8.13
N LEU A 35 -2.62 -11.28 -8.72
CA LEU A 35 -3.59 -10.52 -9.53
C LEU A 35 -4.22 -9.36 -8.74
N VAL A 36 -4.58 -9.60 -7.47
CA VAL A 36 -5.15 -8.56 -6.60
C VAL A 36 -4.12 -7.52 -6.18
N LEU A 37 -2.82 -7.87 -6.13
CA LEU A 37 -1.73 -6.95 -5.80
C LEU A 37 -1.27 -6.06 -6.95
N LEU A 38 -1.63 -6.37 -8.20
CA LEU A 38 -1.23 -5.58 -9.39
C LEU A 38 -1.43 -4.07 -9.22
N PRO A 39 -2.57 -3.57 -8.70
CA PRO A 39 -2.80 -2.13 -8.56
C PRO A 39 -1.85 -1.49 -7.53
N VAL A 40 -1.56 -2.20 -6.44
CA VAL A 40 -0.69 -1.72 -5.35
C VAL A 40 0.76 -1.73 -5.82
N ASN A 41 1.19 -2.79 -6.50
CA ASN A 41 2.54 -2.90 -7.05
C ASN A 41 2.78 -1.81 -8.10
N LEU A 42 1.81 -1.57 -8.99
CA LEU A 42 1.88 -0.50 -9.98
C LEU A 42 1.94 0.89 -9.33
N ALA A 43 1.10 1.16 -8.33
CA ALA A 43 1.13 2.41 -7.60
C ALA A 43 2.50 2.64 -6.92
N GLY A 44 3.10 1.59 -6.37
CA GLY A 44 4.46 1.63 -5.80
C GLY A 44 5.52 1.97 -6.84
N VAL A 45 5.50 1.32 -8.01
CA VAL A 45 6.43 1.61 -9.11
C VAL A 45 6.28 3.05 -9.61
N LEU A 46 5.05 3.54 -9.79
CA LEU A 46 4.79 4.93 -10.19
C LEU A 46 5.30 5.93 -9.16
N LYS A 47 5.15 5.61 -7.86
CA LYS A 47 5.68 6.44 -6.77
C LYS A 47 7.21 6.46 -6.77
N SER A 48 7.87 5.31 -6.97
CA SER A 48 9.33 5.24 -7.10
C SER A 48 9.83 6.04 -8.31
N LEU A 49 9.12 5.98 -9.44
CA LEU A 49 9.46 6.80 -10.61
C LEU A 49 9.28 8.30 -10.34
N GLN A 50 8.19 8.68 -9.67
CA GLN A 50 7.97 10.07 -9.26
C GLN A 50 9.14 10.54 -8.37
N GLN A 51 9.53 9.75 -7.37
CA GLN A 51 10.66 10.07 -6.48
C GLN A 51 11.98 10.18 -7.24
N ALA A 52 12.23 9.29 -8.22
CA ALA A 52 13.44 9.34 -9.04
C ALA A 52 13.52 10.64 -9.86
N LEU A 53 12.38 11.17 -10.30
CA LEU A 53 12.31 12.40 -11.09
C LEU A 53 12.32 13.67 -10.23
N THR A 54 11.63 13.69 -9.08
CA THR A 54 11.52 14.89 -8.24
C THR A 54 12.60 15.00 -7.18
N GLY A 55 13.28 13.91 -6.82
CA GLY A 55 14.23 13.87 -5.69
C GLY A 55 13.57 13.99 -4.32
N ASP A 56 12.24 14.16 -4.27
CA ASP A 56 11.49 14.32 -3.03
C ASP A 56 11.33 12.97 -2.33
N LYS A 57 11.74 12.92 -1.07
CA LYS A 57 11.55 11.73 -0.24
C LYS A 57 10.06 11.53 0.03
N ILE A 58 9.54 10.37 -0.34
CA ILE A 58 8.18 9.96 0.04
C ILE A 58 8.13 9.78 1.56
N PRO A 59 7.18 10.43 2.27
CA PRO A 59 7.03 10.23 3.70
C PRO A 59 6.58 8.79 3.96
N PHE A 60 7.46 7.99 4.56
CA PHE A 60 7.12 6.66 5.09
C PHE A 60 6.27 6.84 6.35
N VAL A 61 4.97 7.05 6.14
CA VAL A 61 4.00 7.09 7.23
C VAL A 61 3.92 5.69 7.84
N ARG A 62 3.97 5.63 9.17
CA ARG A 62 3.82 4.36 9.88
C ARG A 62 2.42 3.82 9.63
N THR A 63 2.29 2.53 9.41
CA THR A 63 0.98 1.89 9.33
C THR A 63 0.26 2.07 10.67
N PRO A 64 -0.98 2.56 10.68
CA PRO A 64 -1.72 2.76 11.92
C PRO A 64 -1.95 1.38 12.58
N LYS A 65 -1.40 1.20 13.78
CA LYS A 65 -1.55 -0.03 14.55
C LYS A 65 -2.89 0.00 15.28
N VAL A 66 -3.97 -0.24 14.55
CA VAL A 66 -5.30 -0.39 15.10
C VAL A 66 -5.58 -1.86 15.43
N LYS A 67 -6.38 -2.10 16.48
CA LYS A 67 -6.85 -3.44 16.85
C LYS A 67 -7.92 -3.94 15.87
N ASP A 68 -8.70 -3.01 15.33
CA ASP A 68 -9.76 -3.27 14.36
C ASP A 68 -9.27 -3.13 12.91
N ARG A 69 -10.15 -3.49 11.99
CA ARG A 69 -9.91 -3.41 10.54
C ARG A 69 -9.79 -1.95 10.09
N THR A 70 -8.78 -1.66 9.28
CA THR A 70 -8.65 -0.40 8.54
C THR A 70 -9.28 -0.53 7.17
N ALA A 71 -10.10 0.44 6.78
CA ALA A 71 -10.71 0.48 5.45
C ALA A 71 -9.62 0.62 4.38
N ALA A 72 -9.64 -0.23 3.37
CA ALA A 72 -8.73 -0.11 2.25
C ALA A 72 -9.17 1.05 1.33
N PRO A 73 -8.22 1.76 0.70
CA PRO A 73 -8.55 2.77 -0.30
C PRO A 73 -9.44 2.19 -1.41
N ALA A 74 -10.50 2.93 -1.76
CA ALA A 74 -11.53 2.51 -2.72
C ALA A 74 -10.95 1.98 -4.04
N LEU A 75 -9.92 2.65 -4.57
CA LEU A 75 -9.28 2.28 -5.83
C LEU A 75 -8.65 0.88 -5.78
N TYR A 76 -8.04 0.52 -4.66
CA TYR A 76 -7.42 -0.79 -4.48
C TYR A 76 -8.45 -1.91 -4.27
N VAL A 77 -9.64 -1.56 -3.81
CA VAL A 77 -10.78 -2.49 -3.73
C VAL A 77 -11.44 -2.66 -5.09
N LEU A 78 -11.60 -1.58 -5.86
CA LEU A 78 -12.27 -1.57 -7.16
C LEU A 78 -11.44 -2.28 -8.24
N ALA A 79 -10.12 -2.09 -8.26
CA ALA A 79 -9.27 -2.60 -9.32
C ALA A 79 -9.33 -4.13 -9.51
N PRO A 80 -9.33 -4.98 -8.47
CA PRO A 80 -9.59 -6.42 -8.60
C PRO A 80 -10.92 -6.75 -9.27
N TYR A 81 -12.00 -6.02 -8.97
CA TYR A 81 -13.29 -6.20 -9.64
C TYR A 81 -13.22 -5.82 -11.12
N LEU A 82 -12.48 -4.77 -11.46
CA LEU A 82 -12.22 -4.41 -12.86
C LEU A 82 -11.41 -5.49 -13.60
N ILE A 83 -10.43 -6.13 -12.95
CA ILE A 83 -9.69 -7.26 -13.52
C ILE A 83 -10.64 -8.41 -13.83
N VAL A 84 -11.55 -8.74 -12.92
CA VAL A 84 -12.56 -9.79 -13.15
C VAL A 84 -13.48 -9.41 -14.32
N ALA A 85 -14.04 -8.20 -14.30
CA ALA A 85 -14.94 -7.72 -15.35
C ALA A 85 -14.26 -7.70 -16.74
N PHE A 86 -13.04 -7.19 -16.81
CA PHE A 86 -12.24 -7.17 -18.04
C PHE A 86 -11.90 -8.59 -18.51
N SER A 87 -11.61 -9.50 -17.59
CA SER A 87 -11.36 -10.91 -17.91
C SER A 87 -12.61 -11.57 -18.49
N LEU A 88 -13.79 -11.35 -17.90
CA LEU A 88 -15.07 -11.85 -18.43
C LEU A 88 -15.40 -11.29 -19.81
N LEU A 89 -15.18 -9.98 -20.03
CA LEU A 89 -15.33 -9.36 -21.35
C LEU A 89 -14.37 -9.96 -22.38
N THR A 90 -13.15 -10.27 -21.96
CA THR A 90 -12.14 -10.95 -22.80
C THR A 90 -12.57 -12.37 -23.14
N VAL A 91 -13.14 -13.13 -22.20
CA VAL A 91 -13.71 -14.47 -22.46
C VAL A 91 -14.79 -14.36 -23.53
N TRP A 92 -15.77 -13.48 -23.32
CA TRP A 92 -16.89 -13.30 -24.24
C TRP A 92 -16.42 -12.93 -25.65
N ARG A 93 -15.52 -11.94 -25.77
CA ARG A 93 -14.97 -11.52 -27.05
C ARG A 93 -14.18 -12.64 -27.75
N ASN A 94 -13.32 -13.35 -27.03
CA ASN A 94 -12.49 -14.40 -27.63
C ASN A 94 -13.29 -15.65 -28.00
N TRP A 95 -14.38 -15.92 -27.28
CA TRP A 95 -15.34 -16.95 -27.65
C TRP A 95 -15.94 -16.68 -29.03
N GLN A 96 -16.41 -15.45 -29.28
CA GLN A 96 -16.98 -15.07 -30.57
C GLN A 96 -15.97 -15.11 -31.72
N LEU A 97 -14.70 -14.80 -31.43
CA LEU A 97 -13.61 -14.82 -32.42
C LEU A 97 -12.98 -16.21 -32.63
N GLY A 98 -13.49 -17.26 -31.95
CA GLY A 98 -12.95 -18.62 -32.03
C GLY A 98 -11.54 -18.76 -31.44
N ASN A 99 -11.10 -17.82 -30.62
CA ASN A 99 -9.79 -17.86 -29.97
C ASN A 99 -9.87 -18.54 -28.59
N TRP A 100 -10.02 -19.87 -28.64
CA TRP A 100 -10.25 -20.72 -27.47
C TRP A 100 -9.14 -20.63 -26.43
N GLY A 101 -7.88 -20.46 -26.85
CA GLY A 101 -6.74 -20.38 -25.94
C GLY A 101 -6.76 -19.11 -25.08
N ASN A 102 -7.05 -17.96 -25.70
CA ASN A 102 -7.17 -16.70 -24.97
C ASN A 102 -8.45 -16.65 -24.13
N ALA A 103 -9.55 -17.26 -24.60
CA ALA A 103 -10.76 -17.40 -23.83
C ALA A 103 -10.53 -18.24 -22.56
N ALA A 104 -9.84 -19.38 -22.66
CA ALA A 104 -9.50 -20.21 -21.52
C ALA A 104 -8.59 -19.48 -20.51
N PHE A 105 -7.62 -18.70 -20.99
CA PHE A 105 -6.73 -17.91 -20.12
C PHE A 105 -7.46 -16.81 -19.38
N ALA A 106 -8.32 -16.08 -20.09
CA ALA A 106 -9.14 -15.06 -19.49
C ALA A 106 -10.14 -15.65 -18.47
N ALA A 107 -10.70 -16.83 -18.75
CA ALA A 107 -11.58 -17.53 -17.81
C ALA A 107 -10.83 -17.96 -16.55
N PHE A 108 -9.62 -18.51 -16.71
CA PHE A 108 -8.74 -18.85 -15.59
C PHE A 108 -8.45 -17.61 -14.74
N ASN A 109 -8.06 -16.48 -15.35
CA ASN A 109 -7.80 -15.24 -14.63
C ASN A 109 -9.04 -14.73 -13.88
N ALA A 110 -10.22 -14.80 -14.50
CA ALA A 110 -11.47 -14.41 -13.87
C ALA A 110 -11.77 -15.24 -12.62
N ILE A 111 -11.63 -16.57 -12.71
CA ILE A 111 -11.84 -17.50 -11.59
C ILE A 111 -10.83 -17.23 -10.48
N MET A 112 -9.55 -17.07 -10.83
CA MET A 112 -8.48 -16.87 -9.86
C MET A 112 -8.59 -15.52 -9.14
N ALA A 113 -8.89 -14.45 -9.87
CA ALA A 113 -9.13 -13.13 -9.29
C ALA A 113 -10.40 -13.11 -8.43
N ALA A 114 -11.50 -13.72 -8.88
CA ALA A 114 -12.73 -13.81 -8.09
C ALA A 114 -12.54 -14.62 -6.80
N GLY A 115 -11.81 -15.74 -6.88
CA GLY A 115 -11.42 -16.55 -5.73
C GLY A 115 -10.56 -15.76 -4.74
N ALA A 116 -9.61 -14.97 -5.24
CA ALA A 116 -8.77 -14.10 -4.42
C ALA A 116 -9.55 -12.97 -3.74
N ILE A 117 -10.48 -12.32 -4.45
CA ILE A 117 -11.39 -11.32 -3.86
C ILE A 117 -12.17 -11.95 -2.70
N ARG A 118 -12.75 -13.13 -2.92
CA ARG A 118 -13.51 -13.84 -1.88
C ARG A 118 -12.64 -14.21 -0.67
N ALA A 119 -11.43 -14.72 -0.90
CA ALA A 119 -10.57 -15.25 0.15
C ALA A 119 -9.81 -14.16 0.94
N TYR A 120 -9.34 -13.11 0.27
CA TYR A 120 -8.43 -12.12 0.88
C TYR A 120 -9.10 -10.80 1.23
N ILE A 121 -10.06 -10.32 0.42
CA ILE A 121 -10.74 -9.04 0.67
C ILE A 121 -12.06 -9.27 1.43
N GLY A 122 -12.86 -10.24 0.95
CA GLY A 122 -14.21 -10.51 1.41
C GLY A 122 -15.24 -9.57 0.77
N LEU A 123 -16.36 -10.13 0.30
CA LEU A 123 -17.38 -9.38 -0.45
C LEU A 123 -18.05 -8.29 0.41
N ALA A 124 -18.47 -8.61 1.62
CA ALA A 124 -19.10 -7.64 2.53
C ALA A 124 -18.14 -6.49 2.89
N ASN A 125 -16.90 -6.84 3.24
CA ASN A 125 -15.85 -5.87 3.57
C ASN A 125 -15.52 -4.95 2.39
N SER A 126 -15.49 -5.49 1.17
CA SER A 126 -15.25 -4.68 -0.03
C SER A 126 -16.37 -3.67 -0.30
N GLY A 127 -17.63 -4.03 -0.01
CA GLY A 127 -18.76 -3.10 -0.10
C GLY A 127 -18.65 -1.96 0.91
N VAL A 128 -18.30 -2.28 2.16
CA VAL A 128 -18.08 -1.28 3.22
C VAL A 128 -16.93 -0.34 2.85
N ASP A 129 -15.82 -0.87 2.35
CA ASP A 129 -14.67 -0.05 1.95
C ASP A 129 -14.97 0.86 0.77
N LEU A 130 -15.72 0.36 -0.22
CA LEU A 130 -16.12 1.17 -1.36
C LEU A 130 -17.06 2.31 -0.92
N TYR A 131 -18.01 2.00 -0.04
CA TYR A 131 -18.91 2.99 0.55
C TYR A 131 -18.16 4.06 1.35
N LEU A 132 -17.29 3.65 2.28
CA LEU A 132 -16.44 4.58 3.05
C LEU A 132 -15.50 5.37 2.13
N GLY A 133 -15.01 4.75 1.07
CA GLY A 133 -14.20 5.38 0.04
C GLY A 133 -14.92 6.51 -0.68
N VAL A 134 -16.16 6.29 -1.10
CA VAL A 134 -17.02 7.31 -1.72
C VAL A 134 -17.34 8.42 -0.71
N LEU A 135 -17.69 8.07 0.53
CA LEU A 135 -17.96 9.06 1.58
C LEU A 135 -16.75 9.93 1.88
N ASN A 136 -15.56 9.36 2.05
CA ASN A 136 -14.33 10.11 2.32
C ASN A 136 -13.91 10.97 1.12
N TRP A 137 -14.22 10.53 -0.10
CA TRP A 137 -13.98 11.32 -1.30
C TRP A 137 -14.92 12.53 -1.39
N LEU A 138 -16.19 12.35 -1.01
CA LEU A 138 -17.19 13.42 -0.99
C LEU A 138 -17.01 14.37 0.21
N TYR A 139 -16.61 13.85 1.36
CA TYR A 139 -16.48 14.58 2.61
C TYR A 139 -15.03 14.93 2.91
N VAL A 140 -14.60 16.12 2.48
CA VAL A 140 -13.29 16.65 2.82
C VAL A 140 -13.39 17.38 4.16
N GLU A 141 -12.75 16.82 5.20
CA GLU A 141 -12.67 17.52 6.49
C GLU A 141 -12.01 18.91 6.30
N PRO A 142 -12.59 19.97 6.87
CA PRO A 142 -11.99 21.30 6.79
C PRO A 142 -10.61 21.27 7.44
N LYS A 143 -9.61 21.77 6.69
CA LYS A 143 -8.21 21.81 7.12
C LYS A 143 -8.12 22.55 8.46
N LYS A 144 -7.89 21.81 9.55
CA LYS A 144 -7.70 22.41 10.87
C LYS A 144 -6.54 23.41 10.79
N PRO A 145 -6.71 24.65 11.26
CA PRO A 145 -5.64 25.63 11.24
C PRO A 145 -4.45 25.06 11.99
N LYS A 146 -3.27 25.11 11.36
CA LYS A 146 -2.03 24.64 11.96
C LYS A 146 -1.85 25.41 13.26
N ALA A 147 -1.91 24.70 14.40
CA ALA A 147 -1.67 25.31 15.69
C ALA A 147 -0.36 26.10 15.62
N LEU A 148 -0.43 27.39 15.93
CA LEU A 148 0.76 28.23 15.99
C LEU A 148 1.74 27.56 16.96
N PRO A 149 3.05 27.54 16.64
CA PRO A 149 4.03 27.04 17.59
C PRO A 149 3.83 27.80 18.91
N PRO A 150 3.85 27.12 20.07
CA PRO A 150 3.67 27.79 21.34
C PRO A 150 4.68 28.93 21.44
N ALA A 151 4.19 30.14 21.72
CA ALA A 151 5.05 31.31 21.87
C ALA A 151 6.11 30.99 22.93
N ILE A 152 7.38 30.99 22.52
CA ILE A 152 8.50 30.80 23.43
C ILE A 152 8.65 32.12 24.17
N ILE A 153 8.16 32.18 25.41
CA ILE A 153 8.42 33.32 26.30
C ILE A 153 9.85 33.13 26.81
N PRO A 154 10.82 33.99 26.42
CA PRO A 154 12.16 33.92 26.97
C PRO A 154 12.09 34.21 28.47
N LYS A 155 12.45 33.24 29.30
CA LYS A 155 12.58 33.44 30.75
C LYS A 155 13.87 34.20 31.04
N THR A 156 13.83 35.17 31.94
CA THR A 156 15.04 35.79 32.47
C THR A 156 15.81 34.81 33.36
N PRO A 157 17.14 34.93 33.52
CA PRO A 157 17.97 33.98 34.29
C PRO A 157 17.49 33.73 35.74
N GLU A 158 16.81 34.71 36.33
CA GLU A 158 16.23 34.67 37.67
C GLU A 158 14.95 33.81 37.74
N GLN A 159 14.28 33.59 36.62
CA GLN A 159 13.06 32.78 36.50
C GLN A 159 13.34 31.35 36.04
N VAL A 160 14.62 31.02 35.84
CA VAL A 160 15.10 29.71 35.42
C VAL A 160 15.42 28.90 36.67
N ASP A 161 14.71 27.80 36.84
CA ASP A 161 15.04 26.80 37.85
C ASP A 161 16.23 25.96 37.36
N TRP A 162 17.42 26.35 37.80
CA TRP A 162 18.69 25.74 37.39
C TRP A 162 18.86 24.30 37.91
N GLU A 163 18.32 24.00 39.10
CA GLU A 163 18.43 22.69 39.71
C GLU A 163 17.73 21.64 38.86
N SER A 164 16.45 21.89 38.50
CA SER A 164 15.70 20.95 37.66
C SER A 164 16.28 20.82 36.25
N LEU A 165 16.85 21.91 35.72
CA LEU A 165 17.43 21.95 34.37
C LEU A 165 18.74 21.16 34.28
N LEU A 166 19.58 21.20 35.32
CA LEU A 166 20.79 20.40 35.41
C LEU A 166 20.48 18.92 35.71
N TYR A 167 19.48 18.65 36.55
CA TYR A 167 19.16 17.28 36.99
C TYR A 167 18.41 16.46 35.93
N HIS A 168 17.48 17.09 35.21
CA HIS A 168 16.67 16.42 34.19
C HIS A 168 17.12 16.69 32.76
N GLY A 169 17.99 17.69 32.56
CA GLY A 169 18.34 18.23 31.25
C GLY A 169 17.17 19.00 30.64
N ASP A 170 17.41 20.16 30.05
CA ASP A 170 16.33 20.85 29.35
C ASP A 170 15.96 20.07 28.07
N ARG A 171 14.76 19.48 28.06
CA ARG A 171 14.18 18.92 26.83
C ARG A 171 14.01 19.98 25.73
N ARG A 172 14.03 21.28 26.07
CA ARG A 172 13.97 22.42 25.13
C ARG A 172 15.32 22.76 24.51
N LEU A 173 16.45 22.58 25.20
CA LEU A 173 17.80 22.75 24.63
C LEU A 173 18.00 21.87 23.39
N ASN A 174 17.49 20.64 23.42
CA ASN A 174 17.56 19.71 22.28
C ASN A 174 16.73 20.16 21.06
N ARG A 175 15.75 21.06 21.25
CA ARG A 175 14.91 21.63 20.18
C ARG A 175 15.48 22.94 19.65
N ASP A 176 16.09 23.76 20.50
CA ASP A 176 16.65 25.06 20.13
C ASP A 176 18.04 24.93 19.47
N LEU A 177 18.76 23.83 19.72
CA LEU A 177 19.95 23.45 18.94
C LEU A 177 19.62 22.98 17.50
N ARG A 178 18.35 22.68 17.17
CA ARG A 178 17.91 22.30 15.81
C ARG A 178 17.74 23.50 14.86
N GLY A 179 18.61 24.50 14.98
CA GLY A 179 18.70 25.59 14.03
C GLY A 179 19.12 25.10 12.64
N LYS A 180 18.89 25.91 11.60
CA LYS A 180 19.36 25.65 10.21
C LYS A 180 20.86 25.36 10.12
N ASN A 181 21.65 25.77 11.13
CA ASN A 181 23.10 25.60 11.20
C ASN A 181 23.55 24.34 11.94
N ASP A 182 22.64 23.47 12.37
CA ASP A 182 23.00 22.19 12.99
C ASP A 182 23.70 21.27 11.96
N ARG A 183 25.03 21.15 12.08
CA ARG A 183 25.89 20.36 11.19
C ARG A 183 25.51 18.88 11.16
N ARG A 184 24.76 18.37 12.14
CA ARG A 184 24.27 16.97 12.16
C ARG A 184 23.29 16.67 11.03
N LYS A 185 22.66 17.68 10.40
CA LYS A 185 21.83 17.48 9.19
C LYS A 185 22.63 17.07 7.95
N ARG A 186 23.94 17.36 7.88
CA ARG A 186 24.75 17.12 6.67
C ARG A 186 25.40 15.74 6.63
N ALA A 187 25.41 15.00 7.75
CA ALA A 187 26.01 13.67 7.82
C ALA A 187 25.05 12.52 7.45
N GLY A 188 23.79 12.84 7.07
CA GLY A 188 22.78 11.85 6.65
C GLY A 188 22.32 12.03 5.20
N SER A 189 23.03 12.82 4.40
CA SER A 189 22.81 12.97 2.96
C SER A 189 23.94 12.29 2.20
N VAL A 190 23.89 10.96 2.18
CA VAL A 190 24.41 10.10 1.10
C VAL A 190 23.35 9.02 0.90
#